data_AF-A0A3A1NDI2-F1
#
_entry.id   AF-A0A3A1NDI2-F1
#
_cell.length_a   1.000
_cell.length_b   1.000
_cell.length_c   1.000
_cell.angle_alpha   90.00
_cell.angle_beta   90.00
_cell.angle_gamma   90.00
#
_symmetry.space_group_name_H-M   'P 1'
#
loop_
_entity.id
_entity.type
_entity.pdbx_description
1 polymer ?
#
loop_
_entity_poly.entity_id
_entity_poly.type
_entity_poly.pdbx_seq_one_letter_code
_entity_poly.pdbx_strand_id
1 'polypeptide(L)'
;MGMLTTHKISADLYDDCFSLIAIHSNLEDYAITYAINSGCGLYLKRMKKDLHLDKNKSFSVFDWDDEINDVYWTLISNKCEVEEETPSVGLFGNNISIRTDHLLKERKEVDYFLKVDAADDAIFSQKIKAINQISKVITAYPLDTQNLKSKRNLIF
;
A
#
# COMPACT_ATOMS: atom_id res chain seq x y z
N MET A 1 -5.49 -21.73 -47.07
CA MET A 1 -4.27 -21.56 -46.23
C MET A 1 -4.24 -20.11 -45.78
N GLY A 2 -4.70 -19.83 -44.57
CA GLY A 2 -4.73 -18.48 -44.02
C GLY A 2 -4.83 -18.60 -42.51
N MET A 3 -3.67 -18.77 -41.84
CA MET A 3 -3.59 -18.65 -40.40
C MET A 3 -3.82 -17.18 -40.06
N LEU A 4 -5.00 -16.87 -39.53
CA LEU A 4 -5.17 -15.71 -38.67
C LEU A 4 -4.39 -16.01 -37.39
N THR A 5 -3.21 -15.42 -37.26
CA THR A 5 -2.51 -15.36 -35.98
C THR A 5 -3.27 -14.39 -35.09
N THR A 6 -4.27 -14.91 -34.39
CA THR A 6 -4.89 -14.23 -33.27
C THR A 6 -3.78 -14.02 -32.23
N HIS A 7 -3.20 -12.83 -32.21
CA HIS A 7 -2.37 -12.38 -31.09
C HIS A 7 -3.30 -12.23 -29.89
N LYS A 8 -3.54 -13.35 -29.20
CA LYS A 8 -4.14 -13.38 -27.88
C LYS A 8 -3.06 -12.80 -26.95
N ILE A 9 -2.99 -11.46 -26.91
CA ILE A 9 -2.23 -10.74 -25.89
C ILE A 9 -2.83 -11.24 -24.58
N SER A 10 -2.09 -12.11 -23.92
CA SER A 10 -2.48 -12.74 -22.67
C SER A 10 -2.72 -11.63 -21.66
N ALA A 11 -3.99 -11.44 -21.30
CA ALA A 11 -4.39 -10.61 -20.17
C ALA A 11 -3.65 -11.02 -18.87
N ASP A 12 -3.12 -12.25 -18.82
CA ASP A 12 -2.27 -12.76 -17.74
C ASP A 12 -0.87 -12.12 -17.64
N LEU A 13 -0.43 -11.26 -18.59
CA LEU A 13 0.87 -10.58 -18.50
C LEU A 13 0.81 -9.21 -17.81
N TYR A 14 -0.39 -8.62 -17.69
CA TYR A 14 -0.53 -7.24 -17.18
C TYR A 14 -0.82 -7.15 -15.68
N ASP A 15 -1.25 -8.23 -15.03
CA ASP A 15 -1.99 -8.11 -13.76
C ASP A 15 -1.14 -8.19 -12.47
N ASP A 16 0.19 -8.23 -12.57
CA ASP A 16 1.03 -8.59 -11.40
C ASP A 16 2.39 -7.89 -11.27
N CYS A 17 2.73 -6.98 -12.20
CA CYS A 17 4.03 -6.30 -12.26
C CYS A 17 3.93 -4.89 -11.66
N PHE A 18 4.07 -4.81 -10.34
CA PHE A 18 4.22 -3.55 -9.62
C PHE A 18 5.54 -3.52 -8.85
N SER A 19 6.07 -2.32 -8.68
CA SER A 19 7.21 -2.07 -7.80
C SER A 19 6.71 -1.56 -6.45
N LEU A 20 7.41 -1.93 -5.37
CA LEU A 20 6.96 -1.66 -4.01
C LEU A 20 8.09 -1.06 -3.17
N ILE A 21 7.81 0.05 -2.50
CA ILE A 21 8.72 0.68 -1.54
C ILE A 21 8.17 0.43 -0.14
N ALA A 22 8.97 -0.19 0.72
CA ALA A 22 8.69 -0.28 2.14
C ALA A 22 9.19 0.99 2.84
N ILE A 23 8.35 1.57 3.69
CA ILE A 23 8.63 2.84 4.39
C ILE A 23 8.43 2.65 5.90
N HIS A 24 9.43 3.05 6.67
CA HIS A 24 9.42 3.10 8.13
C HIS A 24 9.31 4.55 8.58
N SER A 25 8.29 4.88 9.38
CA SER A 25 8.00 6.26 9.76
C SER A 25 7.19 6.31 11.05
N ASN A 26 7.42 7.37 11.84
CA ASN A 26 6.63 7.64 13.05
C ASN A 26 5.46 8.62 12.79
N LEU A 27 5.20 8.97 11.53
CA LEU A 27 4.11 9.84 11.14
C LEU A 27 2.80 9.09 11.03
N GLU A 28 1.69 9.75 11.38
CA GLU A 28 0.34 9.28 11.08
C GLU A 28 0.04 9.35 9.57
N ASP A 29 -0.96 8.58 9.14
CA ASP A 29 -1.30 8.33 7.73
C ASP A 29 -1.40 9.60 6.87
N TYR A 30 -2.11 10.63 7.33
CA TYR A 30 -2.23 11.89 6.59
C TYR A 30 -0.93 12.68 6.56
N ALA A 31 -0.15 12.63 7.64
CA ALA A 31 1.09 13.39 7.75
C ALA A 31 2.20 12.77 6.88
N ILE A 32 2.30 11.43 6.83
CA ILE A 32 3.25 10.77 5.92
C ILE A 32 2.88 10.99 4.46
N THR A 33 1.58 10.92 4.14
CA THR A 33 1.09 11.18 2.78
C THR A 33 1.44 12.60 2.34
N TYR A 34 1.18 13.60 3.19
CA TYR A 34 1.52 14.99 2.92
C TYR A 34 3.04 15.18 2.74
N ALA A 35 3.85 14.57 3.60
CA ALA A 35 5.30 14.65 3.50
C ALA A 35 5.84 14.01 2.21
N ILE A 36 5.30 12.87 1.80
CA ILE A 36 5.63 12.22 0.53
C ILE A 36 5.22 13.11 -0.66
N ASN A 37 4.01 13.67 -0.64
CA ASN A 37 3.56 14.58 -1.70
C ASN A 37 4.51 15.76 -1.86
N SER A 38 4.85 16.43 -0.76
CA SER A 38 5.76 17.58 -0.77
C SER A 38 7.20 17.22 -1.13
N GLY A 39 7.72 16.10 -0.63
CA GLY A 39 9.12 15.71 -0.78
C GLY A 39 9.42 15.01 -2.11
N CYS A 40 8.41 14.37 -2.71
CA CYS A 40 8.57 13.56 -3.91
C CYS A 40 7.82 14.11 -5.12
N GLY A 41 7.05 15.20 -4.98
CA GLY A 41 6.21 15.73 -6.06
C GLY A 41 5.13 14.74 -6.48
N LEU A 42 4.53 14.05 -5.51
CA LEU A 42 3.36 13.20 -5.71
C LEU A 42 2.09 13.96 -5.27
N TYR A 43 0.93 13.47 -5.71
CA TYR A 43 -0.38 14.07 -5.37
C TYR A 43 -1.34 13.02 -4.79
N LEU A 44 -0.84 12.19 -3.88
CA LEU A 44 -1.60 11.16 -3.19
C LEU A 44 -2.77 11.77 -2.40
N LYS A 45 -3.98 11.24 -2.61
CA LYS A 45 -5.22 11.64 -1.91
C LYS A 45 -5.86 10.42 -1.26
N ARG A 46 -6.56 10.61 -0.13
CA ARG A 46 -7.23 9.50 0.56
C ARG A 46 -8.32 8.92 -0.34
N MET A 47 -8.33 7.61 -0.52
CA MET A 47 -9.42 6.92 -1.20
C MET A 47 -10.71 7.04 -0.38
N LYS A 48 -11.87 7.15 -1.06
CA LYS A 48 -13.18 7.20 -0.38
C LYS A 48 -13.49 5.92 0.39
N LYS A 49 -12.92 4.81 -0.05
CA LYS A 49 -13.06 3.50 0.56
C LYS A 49 -11.66 2.98 0.83
N ASP A 50 -11.40 2.69 2.09
CA ASP A 50 -10.18 2.02 2.52
C ASP A 50 -10.14 0.57 2.03
N LEU A 51 -8.95 -0.02 2.06
CA LEU A 51 -8.76 -1.42 1.67
C LEU A 51 -9.30 -2.33 2.77
N HIS A 52 -10.32 -3.11 2.43
CA HIS A 52 -10.94 -4.06 3.35
C HIS A 52 -10.52 -5.48 2.98
N LEU A 53 -9.77 -6.14 3.88
CA LEU A 53 -9.35 -7.53 3.67
C LEU A 53 -10.35 -8.53 4.29
N ASP A 54 -11.05 -8.11 5.34
CA ASP A 54 -12.07 -8.86 6.08
C ASP A 54 -13.12 -7.87 6.63
N LYS A 55 -14.21 -8.37 7.23
CA LYS A 55 -15.30 -7.53 7.77
C LYS A 55 -14.85 -6.44 8.76
N ASN A 56 -13.76 -6.67 9.49
CA ASN A 56 -13.31 -5.79 10.58
C ASN A 56 -11.89 -5.24 10.35
N LYS A 57 -11.29 -5.41 9.16
CA LYS A 57 -9.93 -4.94 8.87
C LYS A 57 -9.97 -3.91 7.76
N SER A 58 -9.66 -2.68 8.10
CA SER A 58 -9.65 -1.55 7.18
C SER A 58 -8.28 -0.89 7.18
N PHE A 59 -7.63 -0.83 6.02
CA PHE A 59 -6.32 -0.24 5.85
C PHE A 59 -6.43 1.06 5.07
N SER A 60 -5.83 2.10 5.63
CA SER A 60 -5.73 3.41 5.00
C SER A 60 -5.05 3.34 3.64
N VAL A 61 -5.73 3.84 2.60
CA VAL A 61 -5.17 3.92 1.24
C VAL A 61 -5.24 5.32 0.67
N PHE A 62 -4.13 5.77 0.08
CA PHE A 62 -4.05 7.01 -0.65
C PHE A 62 -3.56 6.73 -2.07
N ASP A 63 -4.20 7.31 -3.07
CA ASP A 63 -3.91 7.05 -4.46
C ASP A 63 -3.59 8.32 -5.26
N TRP A 64 -2.86 8.15 -6.34
CA TRP A 64 -2.69 9.17 -7.36
C TRP A 64 -2.54 8.54 -8.72
N ASP A 65 -3.45 8.89 -9.61
CA ASP A 65 -3.38 8.60 -11.03
C ASP A 65 -2.64 9.75 -11.73
N ASP A 66 -1.41 9.49 -12.14
CA ASP A 66 -0.58 10.43 -12.91
C ASP A 66 -0.83 10.20 -14.41
N GLU A 67 -1.96 10.71 -14.90
CA GLU A 67 -2.39 10.61 -16.30
C GLU A 67 -1.36 11.14 -17.31
N ILE A 68 -0.44 12.02 -16.87
CA ILE A 68 0.60 12.60 -17.73
C ILE A 68 1.70 11.59 -17.99
N ASN A 69 2.11 10.84 -16.97
CA ASN A 69 3.18 9.86 -17.05
C ASN A 69 2.67 8.42 -17.25
N ASP A 70 1.35 8.22 -17.25
CA ASP A 70 0.69 6.90 -17.31
C ASP A 70 1.16 5.99 -16.17
N VAL A 71 1.21 6.54 -14.95
CA VAL A 71 1.70 5.85 -13.74
C VAL A 71 0.68 5.96 -12.62
N TYR A 72 0.36 4.84 -11.98
CA TYR A 72 -0.53 4.81 -10.82
C TYR A 72 0.25 4.58 -9.53
N TRP A 73 0.11 5.50 -8.57
CA TRP A 73 0.73 5.42 -7.26
C TRP A 73 -0.29 5.08 -6.18
N THR A 74 0.09 4.21 -5.26
CA THR A 74 -0.76 3.86 -4.12
C THR A 74 0.06 3.74 -2.84
N LEU A 75 -0.24 4.57 -1.84
CA LEU A 75 0.31 4.46 -0.50
C LEU A 75 -0.69 3.74 0.40
N ILE A 76 -0.23 2.69 1.07
CA ILE A 76 -1.08 1.82 1.89
C ILE A 76 -0.45 1.71 3.28
N SER A 77 -1.25 1.94 4.33
CA SER A 77 -0.83 1.62 5.70
C SER A 77 -0.76 0.11 5.90
N ASN A 78 0.34 -0.37 6.47
CA ASN A 78 0.45 -1.78 6.81
C ASN A 78 -0.33 -2.13 8.08
N LYS A 79 -0.70 -1.16 8.92
CA LYS A 79 -1.35 -1.39 10.22
C LYS A 79 -2.82 -1.00 10.16
N CYS A 80 -3.66 -1.76 10.84
CA CYS A 80 -5.03 -1.39 11.13
C CYS A 80 -5.43 -1.76 12.56
N GLU A 81 -6.41 -1.04 13.08
CA GLU A 81 -7.06 -1.38 14.34
C GLU A 81 -8.29 -2.24 14.07
N VAL A 82 -8.43 -3.30 14.85
CA VAL A 82 -9.52 -4.27 14.79
C VAL A 82 -10.20 -4.28 16.15
N GLU A 83 -11.49 -4.00 16.16
CA GLU A 83 -12.34 -4.13 17.34
C GLU A 83 -12.80 -5.58 17.50
N GLU A 84 -12.52 -6.16 18.66
CA GLU A 84 -13.01 -7.48 19.08
C GLU A 84 -13.96 -7.28 20.28
N GLU A 85 -15.23 -7.58 20.05
CA GLU A 85 -16.24 -7.63 21.12
C GLU A 85 -16.13 -8.93 21.89
N THR A 86 -15.96 -8.83 23.20
CA THR A 86 -16.02 -9.96 24.11
C THR A 86 -17.31 -9.89 24.94
N PRO A 87 -18.15 -10.95 24.93
CA PRO A 87 -19.37 -10.98 25.70
C PRO A 87 -19.08 -10.79 27.19
N SER A 88 -19.67 -9.74 27.77
CA SER A 88 -19.63 -9.46 29.20
C SER A 88 -20.91 -10.02 29.84
N VAL A 89 -20.78 -10.76 30.95
CA VAL A 89 -21.93 -11.26 31.73
C VAL A 89 -22.35 -10.25 32.82
N GLY A 90 -21.81 -9.03 32.79
CA GLY A 90 -22.06 -7.98 33.79
C GLY A 90 -23.12 -6.96 33.40
N LEU A 91 -23.42 -6.04 34.32
CA LEU A 91 -24.31 -4.88 34.10
C LEU A 91 -23.77 -3.85 33.09
N PHE A 92 -22.49 -3.94 32.74
CA PHE A 92 -21.85 -3.16 31.68
C PHE A 92 -21.82 -4.01 30.41
N GLY A 93 -22.14 -3.39 29.25
CA GLY A 93 -22.24 -4.06 27.96
C GLY A 93 -20.97 -4.78 27.51
N ASN A 94 -20.98 -5.35 26.29
CA ASN A 94 -19.83 -6.08 25.74
C ASN A 94 -18.53 -5.28 25.90
N ASN A 95 -17.45 -5.97 26.29
CA ASN A 95 -16.15 -5.33 26.36
C ASN A 95 -15.57 -5.24 24.94
N ILE A 96 -15.26 -4.02 24.49
CA ILE A 96 -14.58 -3.78 23.22
C ILE A 96 -13.09 -3.77 23.50
N SER A 97 -12.36 -4.69 22.88
CA SER A 97 -10.90 -4.70 22.88
C SER A 97 -10.37 -4.30 21.51
N ILE A 98 -9.34 -3.45 21.48
CA ILE A 98 -8.70 -3.00 20.23
C ILE A 98 -7.40 -3.76 20.05
N ARG A 99 -7.24 -4.37 18.88
CA ARG A 99 -6.03 -5.09 18.49
C ARG A 99 -5.48 -4.54 17.18
N THR A 100 -4.16 -4.42 17.08
CA THR A 100 -3.51 -4.12 15.81
C THR A 100 -3.33 -5.38 14.95
N ASP A 101 -3.79 -5.36 13.70
CA ASP A 101 -3.44 -6.35 12.66
C ASP A 101 -2.67 -5.68 11.51
N HIS A 102 -2.10 -6.50 10.62
CA HIS A 102 -1.23 -6.03 9.55
C HIS A 102 -1.66 -6.54 8.17
N LEU A 103 -1.45 -5.71 7.14
CA LEU A 103 -1.74 -6.03 5.75
C LEU A 103 -0.79 -7.13 5.25
N LEU A 104 0.51 -6.96 5.48
CA LEU A 104 1.55 -7.96 5.25
C LEU A 104 2.13 -8.41 6.59
N LYS A 105 1.62 -9.54 7.10
CA LYS A 105 2.02 -10.09 8.41
C LYS A 105 3.47 -10.56 8.47
N GLU A 106 4.08 -10.81 7.31
CA GLU A 106 5.50 -11.12 7.15
C GLU A 106 6.42 -9.89 7.20
N ARG A 107 5.86 -8.67 7.17
CA ARG A 107 6.59 -7.38 7.18
C ARG A 107 6.02 -6.43 8.23
N LYS A 108 5.82 -6.89 9.46
CA LYS A 108 5.18 -6.09 10.54
C LYS A 108 6.00 -4.86 10.96
N GLU A 109 7.30 -4.90 10.70
CA GLU A 109 8.21 -3.80 10.93
C GLU A 109 7.93 -2.61 10.02
N VAL A 110 7.37 -2.84 8.83
CA VAL A 110 7.08 -1.79 7.86
C VAL A 110 5.78 -1.08 8.22
N ASP A 111 5.79 0.26 8.22
CA ASP A 111 4.60 1.06 8.55
C ASP A 111 3.73 1.33 7.31
N TYR A 112 4.36 1.62 6.16
CA TYR A 112 3.67 1.94 4.91
C TYR A 112 4.31 1.25 3.71
N PHE A 113 3.48 0.98 2.70
CA PHE A 113 3.93 0.54 1.39
C PHE A 113 3.51 1.55 0.32
N LEU A 114 4.48 2.03 -0.47
CA LEU A 114 4.21 2.81 -1.67
C LEU A 114 4.36 1.90 -2.89
N LYS A 115 3.22 1.53 -3.47
CA LYS A 115 3.11 0.77 -4.71
C LYS A 115 3.15 1.72 -5.90
N VAL A 116 3.78 1.26 -6.98
CA VAL A 116 3.68 1.90 -8.28
C VAL A 116 3.48 0.88 -9.39
N ASP A 117 2.43 1.09 -10.17
CA ASP A 117 2.11 0.29 -11.34
C ASP A 117 2.80 0.97 -12.54
N ALA A 118 3.75 0.27 -13.17
CA ALA A 118 4.50 0.74 -14.35
C ALA A 118 5.40 1.99 -14.17
N ALA A 119 6.34 1.97 -13.21
CA ALA A 119 7.41 2.98 -13.15
C ALA A 119 8.72 2.50 -13.80
N ASP A 120 9.42 3.43 -14.46
CA ASP A 120 10.82 3.28 -14.83
C ASP A 120 11.72 3.12 -13.58
N ASP A 121 12.73 2.24 -13.67
CA ASP A 121 13.64 1.92 -12.56
C ASP A 121 14.38 3.17 -12.02
N ALA A 122 14.68 4.15 -12.88
CA ALA A 122 15.33 5.39 -12.47
C ALA A 122 14.38 6.29 -11.66
N ILE A 123 13.12 6.39 -12.08
CA ILE A 123 12.07 7.12 -11.35
C ILE A 123 11.86 6.46 -9.99
N PHE A 124 11.72 5.14 -9.97
CA PHE A 124 11.54 4.38 -8.73
C PHE A 124 12.69 4.60 -7.74
N SER A 125 13.94 4.50 -8.22
CA SER A 125 15.14 4.74 -7.42
C SER A 125 15.23 6.19 -6.92
N GLN A 126 14.82 7.16 -7.74
CA GLN A 126 14.77 8.57 -7.36
C GLN A 126 13.75 8.81 -6.24
N LYS A 127 12.56 8.20 -6.31
CA LYS A 127 11.53 8.33 -5.26
C LYS A 127 12.02 7.74 -3.95
N ILE A 128 12.67 6.58 -3.95
CA ILE A 128 13.27 5.99 -2.72
C ILE A 128 14.27 6.98 -2.08
N LYS A 129 15.16 7.58 -2.88
CA LYS A 129 16.11 8.58 -2.37
C LYS A 129 15.41 9.79 -1.79
N ALA A 130 14.40 10.32 -2.48
CA ALA A 130 13.63 11.47 -2.02
C ALA A 130 12.87 11.20 -0.71
N ILE A 131 12.22 10.03 -0.60
CA ILE A 131 11.51 9.61 0.62
C ILE A 131 12.47 9.53 1.81
N ASN A 132 13.69 9.00 1.61
CA ASN A 132 14.71 8.95 2.65
C ASN A 132 15.24 10.34 3.09
N GLN A 133 14.96 11.42 2.35
CA GLN A 133 15.31 12.79 2.78
C GLN A 133 14.22 13.44 3.64
N ILE A 134 13.04 12.81 3.78
CA ILE A 134 11.96 13.32 4.63
C ILE A 134 12.37 13.13 6.10
N SER A 135 12.48 14.22 6.86
CA SER A 135 13.05 14.22 8.23
C SER A 135 12.42 13.23 9.22
N LYS A 136 11.17 12.82 9.03
CA LYS A 136 10.46 11.89 9.92
C LYS A 136 10.31 10.47 9.34
N VAL A 137 10.85 10.24 8.15
CA VAL A 137 11.04 8.89 7.62
C VAL A 137 12.35 8.34 8.18
N ILE A 138 12.27 7.16 8.78
CA ILE A 138 13.43 6.47 9.35
C ILE A 138 14.23 5.81 8.22
N THR A 139 13.53 5.10 7.33
CA THR A 139 14.12 4.49 6.13
C THR A 139 13.04 4.14 5.11
N ALA A 140 13.42 4.16 3.84
CA ALA A 140 12.65 3.61 2.74
C ALA A 140 13.54 2.77 1.81
N TYR A 141 13.05 1.61 1.36
CA TYR A 141 13.83 0.69 0.54
C TYR A 141 12.93 -0.10 -0.42
N PRO A 142 13.48 -0.59 -1.56
CA PRO A 142 12.73 -1.42 -2.47
C PRO A 142 12.41 -2.77 -1.83
N LEU A 143 11.18 -3.25 -1.97
CA LEU A 143 10.73 -4.53 -1.45
C LEU A 143 10.46 -5.48 -2.61
N ASP A 144 11.18 -6.60 -2.63
CA ASP A 144 10.93 -7.68 -3.59
C ASP A 144 9.55 -8.31 -3.35
N THR A 145 8.71 -8.28 -4.39
CA THR A 145 7.32 -8.73 -4.35
C THR A 145 7.16 -10.22 -4.68
N GLN A 146 8.20 -10.88 -5.22
CA GLN A 146 8.13 -12.28 -5.66
C GLN A 146 7.94 -13.26 -4.49
N ASN A 147 8.49 -12.90 -3.33
CA ASN A 147 8.51 -13.77 -2.14
C ASN A 147 7.47 -13.37 -1.07
N LEU A 148 6.57 -12.42 -1.37
CA LEU A 148 5.52 -11.99 -0.45
C LEU A 148 4.42 -13.06 -0.37
N LYS A 149 4.18 -13.57 0.83
CA LYS A 149 3.12 -14.57 1.10
C LYS A 149 1.75 -13.94 0.92
N SER A 150 1.61 -12.67 1.30
CA SER A 150 0.38 -11.89 1.23
C SER A 150 0.36 -10.91 0.04
N LYS A 151 1.10 -11.20 -1.05
CA LYS A 151 1.18 -10.33 -2.26
C LYS A 151 -0.20 -9.91 -2.78
N ARG A 152 -1.18 -10.83 -2.78
CA ARG A 152 -2.55 -10.58 -3.27
C ARG A 152 -3.27 -9.46 -2.53
N ASN A 153 -2.87 -9.13 -1.31
CA ASN A 153 -3.46 -8.03 -0.55
C ASN A 153 -3.13 -6.66 -1.18
N LEU A 154 -2.14 -6.60 -2.08
CA LEU A 154 -1.71 -5.38 -2.77
C LEU A 154 -2.29 -5.23 -4.19
N ILE A 155 -3.15 -6.17 -4.60
CA ILE A 155 -3.79 -6.22 -5.91
C ILE A 155 -5.28 -6.00 -5.67
N PHE A 156 -5.78 -4.78 -5.93
CA PHE A 156 -7.17 -4.36 -5.66
C PHE A 156 -7.61 -3.23 -6.58
#